data_AF-A0ABD5T3V3-F1
#
_entry.id   AF-A0ABD5T3V3-F1
#
_cell.length_a   1.000
_cell.length_b   1.000
_cell.length_c   1.000
_cell.angle_alpha   90.00
_cell.angle_beta   90.00
_cell.angle_gamma   90.00
#
_symmetry.space_group_name_H-M   'P 1'
#
loop_
_entity.id
_entity.type
_entity.pdbx_description
1 polymer ?
#
loop_
_entity_poly.entity_id
_entity_poly.type
_entity_poly.pdbx_seq_one_letter_code
_entity_poly.pdbx_strand_id
1 'polypeptide(L)'
;MVGDETGRSQSDVARRRFLAAVGITGTAAFAGCSAKSIGAPVAAGDSEDAEGVSDGTHSSPDLERWVDEIPRPGVIEPSGTKDGQPHYEVEMAEIEQKLHRDLPPTTLWGYGGQFPGPTIEAEQGEPIYVRWQNHLPDEHLLPEDPTIHGDIIPYDEPGARVVPHLHGGNVEHESDGKPQAWFTRNFERTGPDFEKKDYYYANDQPPATLWYHDHSLGITRLNVYAGLAGFYLIRNDHERELDLPTGDNEIPLVLQDRSFNEDGSLYYPTDVPATEEDENDSHPDPSIVPQFYGDTSTVNGKAWPRLSVDPEQYRFRLLNGANSRYYNLKLLEYDDESGDTGEAGPPFVQIGNDGGLLSKPVETADRLELGSSQRADVVVDFSEYAGETLLLHNNAPAKYRGTSGIGPEDSEPLPEVMLIDVAAAESEQEPTQLPDELTQVPEIPIESVDTERFLTLARQTDEYDRPLYALGTRNEKIGYELTDPVTETPTLGDTEIWSLANFTGMSHPIHLHLVHFQVLGRQSAADYDPAEDDIDLDALDAPESYELGWNDVVTVDPGNVVHVIAHFGEFKGLFSDQTGDYMWHCHMIEHEDHDMMRPFKVRSPDDEGGSE
;
A
#
# COMPACT_ATOMS: atom_id res chain seq x y z
N MET A 1 61.18 -52.41 -26.20
CA MET A 1 62.07 -52.63 -25.05
C MET A 1 61.56 -51.76 -23.92
N VAL A 2 61.04 -52.43 -22.89
CA VAL A 2 61.05 -52.12 -21.44
C VAL A 2 60.78 -50.69 -20.94
N GLY A 3 59.77 -50.56 -20.06
CA GLY A 3 59.78 -49.61 -18.94
C GLY A 3 58.41 -49.07 -18.52
N ASP A 4 57.91 -49.51 -17.37
CA ASP A 4 56.58 -49.32 -16.76
C ASP A 4 56.65 -48.30 -15.59
N GLU A 5 55.52 -47.72 -15.15
CA GLU A 5 55.14 -47.40 -13.74
C GLU A 5 53.96 -46.37 -13.63
N THR A 6 52.77 -46.93 -13.40
CA THR A 6 51.73 -46.63 -12.37
C THR A 6 51.51 -45.24 -11.74
N GLY A 7 50.23 -44.85 -11.62
CA GLY A 7 49.71 -44.04 -10.50
C GLY A 7 48.35 -43.35 -10.73
N ARG A 8 47.27 -43.86 -10.13
CA ARG A 8 45.87 -43.39 -10.17
C ARG A 8 45.33 -43.35 -8.73
N SER A 9 44.49 -42.37 -8.34
CA SER A 9 43.53 -42.40 -7.19
C SER A 9 43.03 -40.95 -6.93
N GLN A 10 41.76 -40.54 -7.01
CA GLN A 10 40.44 -40.94 -6.45
C GLN A 10 39.93 -39.92 -5.40
N SER A 11 38.75 -39.35 -5.72
CA SER A 11 37.57 -39.01 -4.90
C SER A 11 37.68 -38.65 -3.41
N ASP A 12 36.86 -37.68 -2.98
CA ASP A 12 36.16 -37.79 -1.69
C ASP A 12 34.76 -37.18 -1.70
N VAL A 13 33.84 -37.90 -1.04
CA VAL A 13 32.39 -37.72 -0.95
C VAL A 13 32.02 -37.44 0.52
N ALA A 14 31.03 -36.55 0.70
CA ALA A 14 30.10 -36.31 1.82
C ALA A 14 30.28 -37.02 3.17
N ARG A 15 30.05 -36.26 4.26
CA ARG A 15 29.54 -36.80 5.54
C ARG A 15 28.55 -35.87 6.26
N ARG A 16 27.34 -36.40 6.49
CA ARG A 16 26.35 -35.98 7.49
C ARG A 16 26.87 -36.23 8.92
N ARG A 17 26.42 -35.43 9.89
CA ARG A 17 26.30 -35.87 11.30
C ARG A 17 25.03 -35.37 11.97
N PHE A 18 24.26 -36.35 12.42
CA PHE A 18 23.13 -36.31 13.34
C PHE A 18 23.69 -36.45 14.77
N LEU A 19 23.16 -35.74 15.76
CA LEU A 19 23.42 -36.03 17.18
C LEU A 19 22.13 -35.99 17.98
N ALA A 20 21.88 -37.13 18.63
CA ALA A 20 20.82 -37.37 19.59
C ALA A 20 21.29 -37.09 21.03
N ALA A 21 20.31 -36.80 21.87
CA ALA A 21 20.39 -36.39 23.27
C ALA A 21 21.12 -37.33 24.25
N VAL A 22 21.64 -36.76 25.34
CA VAL A 22 21.74 -37.37 26.68
C VAL A 22 21.61 -36.28 27.75
N GLY A 23 20.66 -36.41 28.67
CA GLY A 23 20.58 -35.62 29.89
C GLY A 23 21.27 -36.30 31.08
N ILE A 24 21.78 -35.51 32.04
CA ILE A 24 22.12 -35.94 33.40
C ILE A 24 21.83 -34.80 34.40
N THR A 25 21.02 -35.12 35.40
CA THR A 25 20.76 -34.43 36.68
C THR A 25 22.01 -34.23 37.54
N GLY A 26 22.13 -33.07 38.20
CA GLY A 26 23.10 -32.86 39.27
C GLY A 26 22.71 -31.71 40.21
N THR A 27 22.17 -32.04 41.38
CA THR A 27 21.90 -31.12 42.50
C THR A 27 23.16 -30.93 43.36
N ALA A 28 23.57 -29.68 43.61
CA ALA A 28 24.42 -29.34 44.77
C ALA A 28 24.26 -27.85 45.15
N ALA A 29 23.83 -27.62 46.39
CA ALA A 29 23.78 -26.31 47.04
C ALA A 29 25.12 -25.99 47.72
N PHE A 30 25.58 -24.73 47.67
CA PHE A 30 26.29 -24.05 48.77
C PHE A 30 26.33 -22.52 48.55
N ALA A 31 26.40 -21.81 49.66
CA ALA A 31 26.04 -20.41 49.86
C ALA A 31 27.07 -19.36 49.39
N GLY A 32 26.53 -18.22 48.93
CA GLY A 32 26.80 -16.86 49.45
C GLY A 32 28.15 -16.21 49.14
N CYS A 33 28.13 -15.19 48.27
CA CYS A 33 28.77 -13.87 48.46
C CYS A 33 28.31 -12.90 47.35
N SER A 34 27.93 -11.68 47.75
CA SER A 34 27.45 -10.59 46.90
C SER A 34 28.48 -10.14 45.85
N ALA A 35 28.02 -10.02 44.60
CA ALA A 35 28.60 -9.14 43.60
C ALA A 35 27.47 -8.70 42.64
N LYS A 36 27.38 -7.39 42.37
CA LYS A 36 26.46 -6.78 41.41
C LYS A 36 26.66 -7.44 40.04
N SER A 37 25.62 -8.08 39.48
CA SER A 37 25.63 -8.51 38.09
C SER A 37 24.97 -7.45 37.22
N ILE A 38 25.67 -7.16 36.14
CA ILE A 38 25.20 -6.54 34.91
C ILE A 38 23.97 -7.35 34.43
N GLY A 39 22.91 -6.64 34.04
CA GLY A 39 21.67 -7.23 33.57
C GLY A 39 21.92 -8.06 32.31
N ALA A 40 21.39 -9.28 32.30
CA ALA A 40 21.26 -10.11 31.11
C ALA A 40 20.24 -9.48 30.14
N PRO A 41 20.32 -9.76 28.82
CA PRO A 41 19.34 -9.28 27.86
C PRO A 41 17.97 -9.82 28.26
N VAL A 42 17.00 -8.92 28.37
CA VAL A 42 15.60 -9.25 28.61
C VAL A 42 15.10 -9.87 27.31
N ALA A 43 14.71 -11.14 27.37
CA ALA A 43 14.02 -11.82 26.29
C ALA A 43 12.80 -11.00 25.87
N ALA A 44 12.52 -10.95 24.56
CA ALA A 44 11.31 -10.39 23.99
C ALA A 44 10.10 -10.79 24.85
N GLY A 45 9.45 -9.81 25.45
CA GLY A 45 8.16 -10.05 26.08
C GLY A 45 7.17 -10.34 24.96
N ASP A 46 6.45 -11.45 25.11
CA ASP A 46 5.29 -11.78 24.29
C ASP A 46 4.29 -10.62 24.41
N SER A 47 4.22 -9.75 23.41
CA SER A 47 3.10 -8.83 23.23
C SER A 47 2.02 -9.60 22.49
N GLU A 48 0.99 -10.05 23.20
CA GLU A 48 -0.20 -10.64 22.59
C GLU A 48 -0.89 -9.55 21.75
N ASP A 49 -0.98 -9.76 20.44
CA ASP A 49 -1.74 -8.90 19.54
C ASP A 49 -3.23 -9.20 19.72
N ALA A 50 -3.99 -8.13 19.99
CA ALA A 50 -5.43 -8.21 20.14
C ALA A 50 -6.08 -8.81 18.88
N GLU A 51 -7.15 -9.57 19.09
CA GLU A 51 -7.85 -10.33 18.07
C GLU A 51 -8.34 -9.44 16.92
N GLY A 52 -7.68 -9.51 15.77
CA GLY A 52 -8.19 -8.93 14.53
C GLY A 52 -9.62 -9.36 14.21
N VAL A 53 -10.42 -8.40 13.78
CA VAL A 53 -11.87 -8.48 13.71
C VAL A 53 -12.28 -8.62 12.26
N SER A 54 -12.45 -9.85 11.78
CA SER A 54 -13.71 -10.06 11.07
C SER A 54 -14.76 -9.92 12.16
N ASP A 55 -15.67 -8.96 12.09
CA ASP A 55 -16.77 -8.95 13.03
C ASP A 55 -17.52 -10.26 12.79
N GLY A 56 -17.27 -11.28 13.62
CA GLY A 56 -17.91 -12.60 13.49
C GLY A 56 -19.43 -12.50 13.64
N THR A 57 -19.97 -11.30 13.89
CA THR A 57 -21.38 -10.99 13.94
C THR A 57 -21.97 -10.38 12.66
N HIS A 58 -21.14 -9.91 11.71
CA HIS A 58 -21.60 -9.43 10.40
C HIS A 58 -21.17 -10.34 9.26
N SER A 59 -22.06 -10.49 8.29
CA SER A 59 -21.78 -11.14 7.01
C SER A 59 -22.61 -10.46 5.94
N SER A 60 -22.00 -10.17 4.80
CA SER A 60 -22.69 -9.68 3.62
C SER A 60 -23.79 -10.65 3.18
N PRO A 61 -24.85 -10.17 2.51
CA PRO A 61 -25.82 -11.04 1.86
C PRO A 61 -25.13 -12.02 0.91
N ASP A 62 -25.71 -13.21 0.76
CA ASP A 62 -25.24 -14.20 -0.21
C ASP A 62 -25.49 -13.65 -1.63
N LEU A 63 -24.43 -13.29 -2.34
CA LEU A 63 -24.47 -12.73 -3.69
C LEU A 63 -24.04 -13.78 -4.71
N GLU A 64 -24.82 -13.95 -5.77
CA GLU A 64 -24.44 -14.82 -6.89
C GLU A 64 -23.21 -14.24 -7.60
N ARG A 65 -22.05 -14.87 -7.41
CA ARG A 65 -20.80 -14.42 -8.02
C ARG A 65 -20.83 -14.49 -9.54
N TRP A 66 -19.98 -13.68 -10.18
CA TRP A 66 -19.70 -13.73 -11.62
C TRP A 66 -20.87 -13.28 -12.51
N VAL A 67 -21.75 -12.41 -12.01
CA VAL A 67 -22.98 -12.02 -12.74
C VAL A 67 -22.95 -10.60 -13.32
N ASP A 68 -21.95 -9.81 -12.95
CA ASP A 68 -21.76 -8.43 -13.41
C ASP A 68 -20.46 -8.33 -14.23
N GLU A 69 -20.51 -7.60 -15.34
CA GLU A 69 -19.30 -7.19 -16.08
C GLU A 69 -18.58 -6.10 -15.29
N ILE A 70 -17.25 -6.14 -15.31
CA ILE A 70 -16.41 -5.14 -14.68
C ILE A 70 -16.63 -3.74 -15.29
N PRO A 71 -16.79 -2.69 -14.47
CA PRO A 71 -16.81 -1.32 -14.97
C PRO A 71 -15.42 -0.87 -15.40
N ARG A 72 -15.38 0.00 -16.41
CA ARG A 72 -14.17 0.69 -16.83
C ARG A 72 -14.32 2.17 -16.44
N PRO A 73 -13.56 2.68 -15.45
CA PRO A 73 -13.61 4.09 -15.09
C PRO A 73 -13.34 4.96 -16.33
N GLY A 74 -14.24 5.90 -16.61
CA GLY A 74 -14.06 6.82 -17.73
C GLY A 74 -12.93 7.81 -17.47
N VAL A 75 -12.31 8.31 -18.55
CA VAL A 75 -11.34 9.41 -18.47
C VAL A 75 -12.08 10.74 -18.42
N ILE A 76 -11.76 11.62 -17.46
CA ILE A 76 -12.33 12.97 -17.38
C ILE A 76 -11.58 13.94 -18.29
N GLU A 77 -12.34 14.82 -18.93
CA GLU A 77 -11.81 15.91 -19.75
C GLU A 77 -11.70 17.21 -18.94
N PRO A 78 -10.74 18.11 -19.25
CA PRO A 78 -10.63 19.38 -18.57
C PRO A 78 -11.88 20.24 -18.79
N SER A 79 -12.36 20.86 -17.72
CA SER A 79 -13.52 21.78 -17.73
C SER A 79 -13.20 23.13 -18.38
N GLY A 80 -11.92 23.49 -18.47
CA GLY A 80 -11.44 24.73 -19.05
C GLY A 80 -9.93 24.86 -18.96
N THR A 81 -9.47 26.11 -18.88
CA THR A 81 -8.05 26.43 -18.73
C THR A 81 -7.83 27.43 -17.61
N LYS A 82 -6.76 27.27 -16.83
CA LYS A 82 -6.28 28.24 -15.84
C LYS A 82 -4.80 28.51 -16.11
N ASP A 83 -4.45 29.79 -16.21
CA ASP A 83 -3.08 30.25 -16.52
C ASP A 83 -2.47 29.61 -17.79
N GLY A 84 -3.34 29.29 -18.76
CA GLY A 84 -2.96 28.66 -20.03
C GLY A 84 -2.88 27.13 -19.98
N GLN A 85 -3.05 26.52 -18.80
CA GLN A 85 -2.98 25.07 -18.57
C GLN A 85 -4.37 24.45 -18.40
N PRO A 86 -4.54 23.14 -18.66
CA PRO A 86 -5.79 22.44 -18.41
C PRO A 86 -6.28 22.63 -16.96
N HIS A 87 -7.58 22.87 -16.80
CA HIS A 87 -8.21 23.03 -15.49
C HIS A 87 -9.40 22.07 -15.36
N TYR A 88 -9.32 21.20 -14.37
CA TYR A 88 -10.32 20.21 -14.02
C TYR A 88 -11.13 20.68 -12.82
N GLU A 89 -12.41 20.37 -12.84
CA GLU A 89 -13.32 20.55 -11.72
C GLU A 89 -13.90 19.18 -11.37
N VAL A 90 -13.50 18.63 -10.23
CA VAL A 90 -13.91 17.28 -9.78
C VAL A 90 -14.75 17.42 -8.53
N GLU A 91 -16.02 17.03 -8.65
CA GLU A 91 -16.99 17.09 -7.56
C GLU A 91 -16.98 15.81 -6.73
N MET A 92 -16.94 15.95 -5.41
CA MET A 92 -17.23 14.89 -4.43
C MET A 92 -18.69 15.01 -4.04
N ALA A 93 -19.48 13.97 -4.30
CA ALA A 93 -20.91 13.94 -4.02
C ALA A 93 -21.34 12.56 -3.49
N GLU A 94 -22.43 12.56 -2.72
CA GLU A 94 -23.14 11.32 -2.40
C GLU A 94 -23.87 10.82 -3.66
N ILE A 95 -23.67 9.54 -3.97
CA ILE A 95 -24.24 8.87 -5.14
C ILE A 95 -24.90 7.55 -4.74
N GLU A 96 -25.83 7.07 -5.57
CA GLU A 96 -26.32 5.70 -5.50
C GLU A 96 -25.78 4.91 -6.69
N GLN A 97 -25.00 3.86 -6.43
CA GLN A 97 -24.46 2.97 -7.45
C GLN A 97 -24.78 1.53 -7.12
N LYS A 98 -25.06 0.70 -8.12
CA LYS A 98 -25.35 -0.72 -7.91
C LYS A 98 -24.07 -1.56 -7.99
N LEU A 99 -23.55 -1.98 -6.83
CA LEU A 99 -22.27 -2.71 -6.73
C LEU A 99 -22.41 -4.20 -7.05
N HIS A 100 -23.64 -4.73 -7.06
CA HIS A 100 -23.94 -6.09 -7.49
C HIS A 100 -25.36 -6.20 -8.04
N ARG A 101 -25.62 -7.09 -9.01
CA ARG A 101 -26.93 -7.34 -9.63
C ARG A 101 -28.03 -7.61 -8.60
N ASP A 102 -27.69 -8.30 -7.53
CA ASP A 102 -28.65 -8.77 -6.52
C ASP A 102 -28.73 -7.86 -5.27
N LEU A 103 -27.90 -6.82 -5.20
CA LEU A 103 -28.00 -5.78 -4.17
C LEU A 103 -28.89 -4.62 -4.64
N PRO A 104 -29.63 -3.95 -3.74
CA PRO A 104 -30.10 -2.59 -4.00
C PRO A 104 -28.93 -1.63 -4.31
N PRO A 105 -29.18 -0.45 -4.92
CA PRO A 105 -28.14 0.56 -5.04
C PRO A 105 -27.55 0.91 -3.67
N THR A 106 -26.21 0.92 -3.59
CA THR A 106 -25.45 1.31 -2.42
C THR A 106 -25.23 2.82 -2.45
N THR A 107 -25.47 3.49 -1.32
CA THR A 107 -25.06 4.87 -1.12
C THR A 107 -23.55 4.94 -0.92
N LEU A 108 -22.88 5.77 -1.71
CA LEU A 108 -21.43 5.95 -1.72
C LEU A 108 -21.09 7.44 -1.77
N TRP A 109 -19.83 7.77 -1.49
CA TRP A 109 -19.22 9.05 -1.85
C TRP A 109 -18.32 8.85 -3.07
N GLY A 110 -18.55 9.62 -4.13
CA GLY A 110 -17.84 9.45 -5.40
C GLY A 110 -17.26 10.75 -5.93
N TYR A 111 -16.05 10.65 -6.50
CA TYR A 111 -15.48 11.71 -7.31
C TYR A 111 -16.12 11.70 -8.71
N GLY A 112 -16.46 12.88 -9.24
CA GLY A 112 -17.08 13.01 -10.56
C GLY A 112 -18.42 12.30 -10.71
N GLY A 113 -19.10 11.98 -9.59
CA GLY A 113 -20.40 11.32 -9.58
C GLY A 113 -20.36 9.81 -9.86
N GLN A 114 -19.22 9.14 -9.65
CA GLN A 114 -19.08 7.68 -9.83
C GLN A 114 -18.07 7.08 -8.84
N PHE A 115 -18.11 5.76 -8.70
CA PHE A 115 -17.13 4.97 -7.95
C PHE A 115 -16.63 3.78 -8.80
N PRO A 116 -15.31 3.63 -9.02
CA PRO A 116 -14.24 4.57 -8.69
C PRO A 116 -14.42 5.92 -9.38
N GLY A 117 -13.73 6.94 -8.88
CA GLY A 117 -13.65 8.25 -9.51
C GLY A 117 -13.12 8.16 -10.95
N PRO A 118 -13.41 9.17 -11.80
CA PRO A 118 -12.89 9.20 -13.16
C PRO A 118 -11.38 9.15 -13.20
N THR A 119 -10.82 8.47 -14.19
CA THR A 119 -9.38 8.51 -14.45
C THR A 119 -8.99 9.90 -14.95
N ILE A 120 -7.97 10.51 -14.35
CA ILE A 120 -7.31 11.69 -14.90
C ILE A 120 -6.08 11.21 -15.67
N GLU A 121 -5.95 11.58 -16.95
CA GLU A 121 -4.72 11.35 -17.71
C GLU A 121 -3.99 12.68 -17.90
N ALA A 122 -2.68 12.67 -17.64
CA ALA A 122 -1.81 13.84 -17.79
C ALA A 122 -0.54 13.47 -18.58
N GLU A 123 0.04 14.46 -19.25
CA GLU A 123 1.34 14.28 -19.92
C GLU A 123 2.48 14.69 -18.98
N GLN A 124 3.57 13.91 -19.01
CA GLN A 124 4.78 14.20 -18.26
C GLN A 124 5.30 15.61 -18.58
N GLY A 125 5.56 16.40 -17.55
CA GLY A 125 6.07 17.78 -17.63
C GLY A 125 5.05 18.82 -18.09
N GLU A 126 3.80 18.42 -18.37
CA GLU A 126 2.72 19.34 -18.70
C GLU A 126 1.81 19.55 -17.48
N PRO A 127 1.87 20.74 -16.85
CA PRO A 127 1.16 20.95 -15.60
C PRO A 127 -0.34 21.08 -15.80
N ILE A 128 -1.11 20.65 -14.80
CA ILE A 128 -2.56 20.82 -14.76
C ILE A 128 -3.01 21.45 -13.44
N TYR A 129 -4.21 22.01 -13.45
CA TYR A 129 -4.90 22.42 -12.24
C TYR A 129 -6.12 21.55 -11.98
N VAL A 130 -6.32 21.12 -10.74
CA VAL A 130 -7.53 20.40 -10.31
C VAL A 130 -8.19 21.15 -9.17
N ARG A 131 -9.47 21.48 -9.33
CA ARG A 131 -10.33 21.95 -8.24
C ARG A 131 -11.18 20.81 -7.73
N TRP A 132 -10.88 20.38 -6.52
CA TRP A 132 -11.65 19.41 -5.77
C TRP A 132 -12.82 20.11 -5.06
N GLN A 133 -14.06 19.77 -5.39
CA GLN A 133 -15.26 20.44 -4.87
C GLN A 133 -16.02 19.52 -3.93
N ASN A 134 -16.20 19.94 -2.68
CA ASN A 134 -16.97 19.18 -1.71
C ASN A 134 -18.45 19.57 -1.78
N HIS A 135 -19.30 18.67 -2.27
CA HIS A 135 -20.77 18.75 -2.25
C HIS A 135 -21.41 17.63 -1.41
N LEU A 136 -20.64 16.97 -0.55
CA LEU A 136 -21.09 15.87 0.31
C LEU A 136 -22.11 16.34 1.37
N PRO A 137 -22.94 15.44 1.93
CA PRO A 137 -23.78 15.67 3.11
C PRO A 137 -23.01 16.21 4.33
N ASP A 138 -23.74 16.76 5.31
CA ASP A 138 -23.08 17.27 6.53
C ASP A 138 -22.72 16.12 7.49
N GLU A 139 -23.50 15.04 7.45
CA GLU A 139 -23.31 13.82 8.23
C GLU A 139 -22.59 12.77 7.39
N HIS A 140 -21.63 12.06 8.00
CA HIS A 140 -20.91 10.98 7.34
C HIS A 140 -21.78 9.72 7.19
N LEU A 141 -21.53 8.91 6.15
CA LEU A 141 -22.27 7.66 5.88
C LEU A 141 -21.93 6.52 6.86
N LEU A 142 -20.71 6.55 7.37
CA LEU A 142 -20.06 5.52 8.18
C LEU A 142 -19.74 6.06 9.58
N PRO A 143 -19.58 5.18 10.59
CA PRO A 143 -19.38 5.59 11.98
C PRO A 143 -18.04 6.29 12.24
N GLU A 144 -18.11 7.57 12.60
CA GLU A 144 -16.96 8.35 13.06
C GLU A 144 -16.68 8.09 14.55
N ASP A 145 -15.45 7.69 14.88
CA ASP A 145 -14.99 7.62 16.27
C ASP A 145 -14.61 9.03 16.75
N PRO A 146 -15.34 9.59 17.74
CA PRO A 146 -15.13 10.97 18.20
C PRO A 146 -13.82 11.20 18.95
N THR A 147 -13.13 10.13 19.37
CA THR A 147 -11.94 10.21 20.21
C THR A 147 -10.66 10.35 19.40
N ILE A 148 -10.68 9.92 18.14
CA ILE A 148 -9.54 9.99 17.23
C ILE A 148 -9.30 11.44 16.82
N HIS A 149 -8.17 11.99 17.25
CA HIS A 149 -7.77 13.39 17.04
C HIS A 149 -8.82 14.42 17.50
N GLY A 150 -9.70 14.06 18.45
CA GLY A 150 -10.80 14.92 18.93
C GLY A 150 -10.33 16.18 19.67
N ASP A 151 -9.06 16.24 20.04
CA ASP A 151 -8.37 17.41 20.58
C ASP A 151 -7.84 18.37 19.49
N ILE A 152 -7.64 17.87 18.27
CA ILE A 152 -7.20 18.62 17.07
C ILE A 152 -8.42 19.11 16.27
N ILE A 153 -9.38 18.21 16.05
CA ILE A 153 -10.60 18.47 15.28
C ILE A 153 -11.78 18.43 16.26
N PRO A 154 -12.47 19.55 16.52
CA PRO A 154 -13.65 19.55 17.36
C PRO A 154 -14.68 18.54 16.84
N TYR A 155 -15.16 17.62 17.68
CA TYR A 155 -16.17 16.64 17.25
C TYR A 155 -17.45 17.28 16.71
N ASP A 156 -17.79 18.49 17.18
CA ASP A 156 -18.94 19.25 16.70
C ASP A 156 -18.64 20.10 15.45
N GLU A 157 -17.55 19.81 14.73
CA GLU A 157 -17.21 20.41 13.44
C GLU A 157 -18.30 20.08 12.39
N PRO A 158 -19.19 21.01 12.00
CA PRO A 158 -20.17 20.77 10.96
C PRO A 158 -19.53 20.47 9.61
N GLY A 159 -20.00 19.39 8.99
CA GLY A 159 -19.78 19.08 7.59
C GLY A 159 -18.73 17.98 7.37
N ALA A 160 -19.01 17.08 6.42
CA ALA A 160 -18.04 16.10 5.95
C ALA A 160 -16.75 16.79 5.50
N ARG A 161 -15.63 16.45 6.16
CA ARG A 161 -14.29 16.94 5.84
C ARG A 161 -13.72 16.07 4.72
N VAL A 162 -13.08 16.71 3.74
CA VAL A 162 -12.35 16.04 2.66
C VAL A 162 -11.05 16.77 2.37
N VAL A 163 -10.02 16.03 1.95
CA VAL A 163 -8.80 16.56 1.33
C VAL A 163 -8.24 15.51 0.39
N PRO A 164 -8.26 15.74 -0.94
CA PRO A 164 -7.68 14.77 -1.85
C PRO A 164 -6.15 14.81 -1.82
N HIS A 165 -5.54 13.64 -1.67
CA HIS A 165 -4.13 13.38 -1.90
C HIS A 165 -3.94 12.75 -3.29
N LEU A 166 -2.91 13.18 -4.03
CA LEU A 166 -2.46 12.52 -5.25
C LEU A 166 -1.30 11.58 -4.90
N HIS A 167 -1.63 10.33 -4.59
CA HIS A 167 -0.67 9.31 -4.20
C HIS A 167 0.30 8.99 -5.32
N GLY A 168 1.60 9.07 -4.99
CA GLY A 168 2.71 8.95 -5.93
C GLY A 168 3.01 10.26 -6.66
N GLY A 169 2.34 11.36 -6.33
CA GLY A 169 2.61 12.67 -6.89
C GLY A 169 3.88 13.31 -6.32
N ASN A 170 4.81 13.71 -7.19
CA ASN A 170 5.86 14.67 -6.88
C ASN A 170 5.29 16.08 -7.02
N VAL A 171 4.64 16.55 -5.97
CA VAL A 171 3.81 17.76 -5.96
C VAL A 171 4.27 18.74 -4.89
N GLU A 172 3.91 20.01 -5.05
CA GLU A 172 4.12 21.02 -4.02
C GLU A 172 3.21 20.78 -2.81
N HIS A 173 3.70 21.06 -1.61
CA HIS A 173 3.06 20.63 -0.37
C HIS A 173 1.66 21.20 -0.15
N GLU A 174 1.32 22.37 -0.71
CA GLU A 174 -0.02 22.95 -0.62
C GLU A 174 -1.02 22.27 -1.57
N SER A 175 -0.54 21.47 -2.53
CA SER A 175 -1.33 20.62 -3.44
C SER A 175 -1.23 19.13 -3.09
N ASP A 176 -0.51 18.77 -2.03
CA ASP A 176 -0.22 17.38 -1.69
C ASP A 176 -1.41 16.69 -1.02
N GLY A 177 -2.24 17.45 -0.31
CA GLY A 177 -3.38 16.87 0.42
C GLY A 177 -3.05 16.50 1.86
N LYS A 178 -2.25 17.33 2.54
CA LYS A 178 -1.94 17.21 3.97
C LYS A 178 -3.20 16.95 4.79
N PRO A 179 -3.19 16.05 5.80
CA PRO A 179 -4.39 15.69 6.54
C PRO A 179 -5.13 16.86 7.21
N GLN A 180 -4.39 17.88 7.63
CA GLN A 180 -4.92 19.09 8.25
C GLN A 180 -5.29 20.20 7.25
N ALA A 181 -5.16 19.96 5.95
CA ALA A 181 -5.61 20.85 4.87
C ALA A 181 -7.05 20.53 4.39
N TRP A 182 -7.83 19.82 5.20
CA TRP A 182 -9.23 19.48 4.91
C TRP A 182 -10.11 20.69 4.67
N PHE A 183 -11.22 20.47 3.95
CA PHE A 183 -12.26 21.46 3.75
C PHE A 183 -13.64 20.81 3.74
N THR A 184 -14.64 21.53 4.25
CA THR A 184 -16.03 21.08 4.26
C THR A 184 -16.77 21.56 3.02
N ARG A 185 -18.08 21.26 2.94
CA ARG A 185 -18.93 21.59 1.80
C ARG A 185 -18.71 23.04 1.34
N ASN A 186 -18.50 23.23 0.04
CA ASN A 186 -18.25 24.55 -0.58
C ASN A 186 -17.08 25.35 0.02
N PHE A 187 -16.13 24.70 0.70
CA PHE A 187 -15.06 25.34 1.47
C PHE A 187 -15.60 26.28 2.56
N GLU A 188 -16.74 25.96 3.18
CA GLU A 188 -17.32 26.77 4.25
C GLU A 188 -16.39 26.84 5.47
N ARG A 189 -15.76 25.71 5.79
CA ARG A 189 -14.71 25.59 6.80
C ARG A 189 -13.51 24.86 6.19
N THR A 190 -12.34 25.17 6.72
CA THR A 190 -11.07 24.59 6.29
C THR A 190 -10.19 24.32 7.50
N GLY A 191 -9.39 23.27 7.42
CA GLY A 191 -8.37 22.93 8.40
C GLY A 191 -7.24 23.97 8.43
N PRO A 192 -6.38 23.91 9.46
CA PRO A 192 -5.36 24.91 9.70
C PRO A 192 -4.30 24.99 8.60
N ASP A 193 -4.07 23.91 7.85
CA ASP A 193 -3.06 23.83 6.79
C ASP A 193 -3.65 24.03 5.38
N PHE A 194 -4.92 24.45 5.27
CA PHE A 194 -5.54 24.74 3.98
C PHE A 194 -5.04 26.06 3.41
N GLU A 195 -4.47 26.01 2.20
CA GLU A 195 -3.84 27.19 1.58
C GLU A 195 -4.52 27.61 0.27
N LYS A 196 -5.01 26.67 -0.54
CA LYS A 196 -5.58 26.97 -1.86
C LYS A 196 -6.63 25.94 -2.30
N LYS A 197 -7.51 26.39 -3.21
CA LYS A 197 -8.62 25.59 -3.78
C LYS A 197 -8.25 24.82 -5.05
N ASP A 198 -7.32 25.37 -5.82
CA ASP A 198 -6.87 24.77 -7.07
C ASP A 198 -5.52 24.13 -6.79
N TYR A 199 -5.49 22.81 -6.81
CA TYR A 199 -4.27 22.05 -6.70
C TYR A 199 -3.55 22.13 -8.03
N TYR A 200 -2.24 22.31 -7.98
CA TYR A 200 -1.38 22.37 -9.13
C TYR A 200 -0.49 21.13 -9.13
N TYR A 201 -0.58 20.37 -10.22
CA TYR A 201 0.19 19.16 -10.42
C TYR A 201 1.15 19.41 -11.58
N ALA A 202 2.44 19.46 -11.28
CA ALA A 202 3.48 19.72 -12.27
C ALA A 202 3.64 18.57 -13.27
N ASN A 203 3.33 17.34 -12.85
CA ASN A 203 3.52 16.10 -13.60
C ASN A 203 4.97 15.87 -14.04
N ASP A 204 5.93 16.45 -13.33
CA ASP A 204 7.36 16.40 -13.68
C ASP A 204 8.06 15.21 -13.02
N GLN A 205 7.55 14.01 -13.31
CA GLN A 205 8.04 12.73 -12.80
C GLN A 205 7.89 11.65 -13.88
N PRO A 206 8.48 10.45 -13.74
CA PRO A 206 8.30 9.37 -14.71
C PRO A 206 6.82 9.03 -14.99
N PRO A 207 6.47 8.55 -16.20
CA PRO A 207 5.12 8.04 -16.47
C PRO A 207 4.81 6.84 -15.57
N ALA A 208 3.68 6.90 -14.88
CA ALA A 208 3.35 5.97 -13.81
C ALA A 208 1.83 5.89 -13.57
N THR A 209 1.43 4.82 -12.88
CA THR A 209 0.08 4.67 -12.34
C THR A 209 0.04 5.31 -10.96
N LEU A 210 -0.48 6.53 -10.89
CA LEU A 210 -0.83 7.21 -9.66
C LEU A 210 -2.31 6.96 -9.37
N TRP A 211 -2.75 7.36 -8.19
CA TRP A 211 -4.15 7.37 -7.82
C TRP A 211 -4.40 8.52 -6.87
N TYR A 212 -5.63 9.01 -6.82
CA TYR A 212 -6.04 10.05 -5.89
C TYR A 212 -7.10 9.49 -4.96
N HIS A 213 -7.05 9.90 -3.70
CA HIS A 213 -7.98 9.48 -2.66
C HIS A 213 -8.11 10.55 -1.58
N ASP A 214 -9.13 10.45 -0.73
CA ASP A 214 -9.21 11.32 0.44
C ASP A 214 -8.10 11.01 1.45
N HIS A 215 -7.64 12.01 2.20
CA HIS A 215 -6.57 11.95 3.20
C HIS A 215 -6.95 12.76 4.47
N SER A 216 -8.24 12.89 4.77
CA SER A 216 -8.72 13.74 5.87
C SER A 216 -8.43 13.16 7.24
N LEU A 217 -7.74 13.96 8.06
CA LEU A 217 -7.29 13.56 9.40
C LEU A 217 -8.40 12.87 10.24
N GLY A 218 -8.11 11.65 10.69
CA GLY A 218 -8.93 10.85 11.61
C GLY A 218 -10.12 10.15 10.96
N ILE A 219 -10.35 10.36 9.65
CA ILE A 219 -11.45 9.76 8.88
C ILE A 219 -11.01 9.30 7.48
N THR A 220 -9.71 9.19 7.19
CA THR A 220 -9.23 8.71 5.89
C THR A 220 -9.85 7.35 5.58
N ARG A 221 -9.85 6.43 6.56
CA ARG A 221 -10.39 5.06 6.41
C ARG A 221 -11.85 5.06 6.00
N LEU A 222 -12.62 6.05 6.45
CA LEU A 222 -14.06 6.14 6.22
C LEU A 222 -14.34 6.77 4.86
N ASN A 223 -13.65 7.87 4.53
CA ASN A 223 -13.83 8.58 3.26
C ASN A 223 -13.40 7.71 2.06
N VAL A 224 -12.28 7.00 2.17
CA VAL A 224 -11.81 6.04 1.15
C VAL A 224 -12.77 4.86 1.03
N TYR A 225 -13.22 4.29 2.16
CA TYR A 225 -14.17 3.17 2.14
C TYR A 225 -15.52 3.54 1.52
N ALA A 226 -16.00 4.76 1.80
CA ALA A 226 -17.21 5.34 1.20
C ALA A 226 -17.12 5.50 -0.32
N GLY A 227 -15.92 5.53 -0.91
CA GLY A 227 -15.70 5.47 -2.36
C GLY A 227 -14.83 6.59 -2.94
N LEU A 228 -14.26 7.47 -2.12
CA LEU A 228 -13.40 8.56 -2.59
C LEU A 228 -12.00 8.06 -2.99
N ALA A 229 -11.91 7.39 -4.13
CA ALA A 229 -10.66 7.00 -4.79
C ALA A 229 -10.80 6.95 -6.32
N GLY A 230 -9.75 7.27 -7.08
CA GLY A 230 -9.73 7.19 -8.54
C GLY A 230 -8.30 7.16 -9.12
N PHE A 231 -8.16 6.77 -10.39
CA PHE A 231 -6.84 6.67 -11.04
C PHE A 231 -6.33 8.00 -11.56
N TYR A 232 -5.00 8.16 -11.55
CA TYR A 232 -4.29 9.24 -12.22
C TYR A 232 -3.14 8.64 -13.04
N LEU A 233 -3.14 8.79 -14.36
CA LEU A 233 -2.13 8.18 -15.22
C LEU A 233 -1.25 9.28 -15.83
N ILE A 234 0.05 9.25 -15.54
CA ILE A 234 1.04 10.08 -16.22
C ILE A 234 1.52 9.32 -17.45
N ARG A 235 1.41 9.95 -18.61
CA ARG A 235 1.80 9.42 -19.92
C ARG A 235 3.01 10.17 -20.46
N ASN A 236 3.77 9.54 -21.35
CA ASN A 236 4.76 10.24 -22.17
C ASN A 236 4.97 9.58 -23.54
N ASP A 237 5.75 10.23 -24.40
CA ASP A 237 6.02 9.72 -25.75
C ASP A 237 6.93 8.49 -25.75
N HIS A 238 7.88 8.39 -24.81
CA HIS A 238 8.78 7.22 -24.71
C HIS A 238 7.99 5.94 -24.42
N GLU A 239 7.04 5.97 -23.48
CA GLU A 239 6.15 4.85 -23.15
C GLU A 239 5.34 4.41 -24.38
N ARG A 240 4.88 5.35 -25.21
CA ARG A 240 4.13 5.05 -26.44
C ARG A 240 5.00 4.39 -27.51
N GLU A 241 6.31 4.64 -27.52
CA GLU A 241 7.26 4.02 -28.44
C GLU A 241 7.60 2.57 -28.08
N LEU A 242 7.23 2.10 -26.87
CA LEU A 242 7.46 0.72 -26.43
C LEU A 242 6.44 -0.28 -27.00
N ASP A 243 5.43 0.18 -27.74
CA ASP A 243 4.37 -0.64 -28.34
C ASP A 243 3.66 -1.58 -27.32
N LEU A 244 3.52 -1.12 -26.07
CA LEU A 244 2.76 -1.81 -25.02
C LEU A 244 1.25 -1.86 -25.35
N PRO A 245 0.47 -2.79 -24.79
CA PRO A 245 -0.98 -2.78 -24.96
C PRO A 245 -1.60 -1.44 -24.51
N THR A 246 -2.47 -0.88 -25.34
CA THR A 246 -3.11 0.43 -25.16
C THR A 246 -4.60 0.37 -25.51
N GLY A 247 -5.34 1.44 -25.24
CA GLY A 247 -6.77 1.54 -25.60
C GLY A 247 -7.60 0.52 -24.84
N ASP A 248 -8.42 -0.26 -25.56
CA ASP A 248 -9.31 -1.26 -24.94
C ASP A 248 -8.56 -2.40 -24.22
N ASN A 249 -7.28 -2.60 -24.60
CA ASN A 249 -6.37 -3.59 -24.01
C ASN A 249 -5.56 -3.03 -22.82
N GLU A 250 -5.70 -1.74 -22.46
CA GLU A 250 -5.14 -1.19 -21.22
C GLU A 250 -6.26 -0.93 -20.21
N ILE A 251 -6.23 -1.63 -19.08
CA ILE A 251 -7.35 -1.67 -18.14
C ILE A 251 -6.86 -1.34 -16.72
N PRO A 252 -7.27 -0.19 -16.17
CA PRO A 252 -7.10 0.10 -14.76
C PRO A 252 -8.02 -0.78 -13.91
N LEU A 253 -7.46 -1.45 -12.91
CA LEU A 253 -8.16 -2.36 -12.00
C LEU A 253 -7.81 -1.98 -10.56
N VAL A 254 -8.76 -1.37 -9.86
CA VAL A 254 -8.64 -1.14 -8.42
C VAL A 254 -9.28 -2.31 -7.67
N LEU A 255 -8.47 -2.98 -6.85
CA LEU A 255 -8.85 -4.12 -6.02
C LEU A 255 -9.19 -3.63 -4.62
N GLN A 256 -10.40 -3.93 -4.13
CA GLN A 256 -10.86 -3.50 -2.82
C GLN A 256 -11.76 -4.57 -2.21
N ASP A 257 -11.86 -4.61 -0.90
CA ASP A 257 -12.84 -5.40 -0.18
C ASP A 257 -13.90 -4.52 0.49
N ARG A 258 -15.13 -5.01 0.53
CA ARG A 258 -16.29 -4.35 1.12
C ARG A 258 -17.14 -5.37 1.87
N SER A 259 -17.98 -4.86 2.77
CA SER A 259 -19.06 -5.61 3.39
C SER A 259 -20.36 -4.82 3.26
N PHE A 260 -21.47 -5.53 3.07
CA PHE A 260 -22.77 -4.96 2.75
C PHE A 260 -23.82 -5.37 3.76
N ASN A 261 -24.77 -4.48 4.05
CA ASN A 261 -26.00 -4.85 4.76
C ASN A 261 -27.03 -5.43 3.77
N GLU A 262 -28.09 -6.07 4.29
CA GLU A 262 -29.18 -6.62 3.46
C GLU A 262 -29.88 -5.58 2.57
N ASP A 263 -29.86 -4.30 2.98
CA ASP A 263 -30.45 -3.20 2.22
C ASP A 263 -29.49 -2.62 1.16
N GLY A 264 -28.29 -3.17 1.01
CA GLY A 264 -27.28 -2.73 0.06
C GLY A 264 -26.37 -1.60 0.54
N SER A 265 -26.60 -1.03 1.74
CA SER A 265 -25.68 -0.05 2.34
C SER A 265 -24.35 -0.70 2.73
N LEU A 266 -23.28 0.10 2.76
CA LEU A 266 -21.98 -0.34 3.26
C LEU A 266 -22.06 -0.64 4.76
N TYR A 267 -21.39 -1.72 5.18
CA TYR A 267 -21.11 -2.00 6.59
C TYR A 267 -19.66 -1.61 6.89
N TYR A 268 -19.46 -0.93 8.02
CA TYR A 268 -18.14 -0.69 8.61
C TYR A 268 -18.29 -0.82 10.13
N PRO A 269 -17.37 -1.52 10.82
CA PRO A 269 -17.52 -1.87 12.23
C PRO A 269 -17.50 -0.63 13.15
N THR A 270 -18.20 -0.74 14.28
CA THR A 270 -18.31 0.32 15.29
C THR A 270 -17.61 0.00 16.60
N ASP A 271 -17.08 -1.22 16.77
CA ASP A 271 -16.51 -1.66 18.05
C ASP A 271 -15.41 -2.70 17.83
N VAL A 272 -14.50 -2.80 18.81
CA VAL A 272 -13.52 -3.89 18.92
C VAL A 272 -14.20 -5.01 19.74
N PRO A 273 -14.39 -6.23 19.20
CA PRO A 273 -14.95 -7.35 19.93
C PRO A 273 -14.18 -7.55 21.23
N ALA A 274 -14.92 -7.53 22.34
CA ALA A 274 -14.37 -7.80 23.66
C ALA A 274 -13.69 -9.18 23.66
N THR A 275 -12.40 -9.22 23.97
CA THR A 275 -11.73 -10.46 24.31
C THR A 275 -12.27 -10.96 25.66
N GLU A 276 -12.14 -12.26 25.99
CA GLU A 276 -12.65 -12.78 27.28
C GLU A 276 -12.01 -12.12 28.53
N GLU A 277 -10.97 -11.29 28.36
CA GLU A 277 -10.34 -10.49 29.41
C GLU A 277 -10.84 -9.03 29.50
N ASP A 278 -11.62 -8.55 28.54
CA ASP A 278 -12.19 -7.19 28.51
C ASP A 278 -13.46 -7.13 29.38
N GLU A 279 -13.29 -7.23 30.70
CA GLU A 279 -14.36 -6.89 31.66
C GLU A 279 -14.65 -5.36 31.73
N ASN A 280 -13.93 -4.53 30.96
CA ASN A 280 -14.01 -3.07 31.03
C ASN A 280 -14.77 -2.47 29.83
N ASP A 281 -15.97 -1.97 30.12
CA ASP A 281 -16.94 -1.28 29.24
C ASP A 281 -16.43 0.14 28.85
N SER A 282 -15.12 0.30 28.57
CA SER A 282 -14.43 1.59 28.45
C SER A 282 -14.14 2.05 27.03
N HIS A 283 -14.35 1.22 26.00
CA HIS A 283 -14.15 1.65 24.62
C HIS A 283 -15.18 2.72 24.21
N PRO A 284 -14.78 3.69 23.37
CA PRO A 284 -15.72 4.63 22.76
C PRO A 284 -16.76 3.91 21.88
N ASP A 285 -17.93 4.54 21.70
CA ASP A 285 -18.96 4.08 20.75
C ASP A 285 -19.36 5.24 19.82
N PRO A 286 -19.02 5.18 18.52
CA PRO A 286 -18.19 4.15 17.86
C PRO A 286 -16.71 4.19 18.27
N SER A 287 -16.00 3.07 18.15
CA SER A 287 -14.54 2.97 18.26
C SER A 287 -13.91 2.55 16.93
N ILE A 288 -12.75 3.10 16.61
CA ILE A 288 -11.88 2.58 15.56
C ILE A 288 -11.50 1.11 15.84
N VAL A 289 -11.41 0.33 14.78
CA VAL A 289 -10.84 -1.03 14.79
C VAL A 289 -9.42 -0.98 14.23
N PRO A 290 -8.49 -1.83 14.72
CA PRO A 290 -7.09 -1.76 14.29
C PRO A 290 -6.88 -2.17 12.83
N GLN A 291 -7.75 -3.01 12.26
CA GLN A 291 -7.77 -3.36 10.83
C GLN A 291 -9.20 -3.69 10.42
N PHE A 292 -9.51 -3.53 9.13
CA PHE A 292 -10.78 -3.96 8.55
C PHE A 292 -10.54 -4.88 7.35
N TYR A 293 -11.26 -6.01 7.34
CA TYR A 293 -11.24 -6.98 6.25
C TYR A 293 -12.66 -7.26 5.79
N GLY A 294 -13.02 -6.70 4.63
CA GLY A 294 -14.30 -6.97 3.99
C GLY A 294 -14.39 -8.43 3.51
N ASP A 295 -15.61 -8.94 3.49
CA ASP A 295 -15.95 -10.31 3.09
C ASP A 295 -16.37 -10.42 1.61
N THR A 296 -16.51 -9.29 0.91
CA THR A 296 -16.86 -9.23 -0.51
C THR A 296 -15.75 -8.57 -1.32
N SER A 297 -15.22 -9.28 -2.32
CA SER A 297 -14.20 -8.72 -3.22
C SER A 297 -14.89 -7.82 -4.22
N THR A 298 -14.34 -6.62 -4.41
CA THR A 298 -14.79 -5.68 -5.42
C THR A 298 -13.65 -5.26 -6.34
N VAL A 299 -13.90 -5.22 -7.64
CA VAL A 299 -12.98 -4.68 -8.63
C VAL A 299 -13.69 -3.60 -9.41
N ASN A 300 -13.09 -2.40 -9.47
CA ASN A 300 -13.69 -1.21 -10.08
C ASN A 300 -15.13 -0.97 -9.60
N GLY A 301 -15.40 -1.19 -8.31
CA GLY A 301 -16.72 -0.95 -7.70
C GLY A 301 -17.81 -1.97 -8.03
N LYS A 302 -17.46 -3.17 -8.53
CA LYS A 302 -18.38 -4.30 -8.66
C LYS A 302 -17.94 -5.50 -7.83
N ALA A 303 -18.88 -6.12 -7.11
CA ALA A 303 -18.64 -7.34 -6.36
C ALA A 303 -18.44 -8.53 -7.32
N TRP A 304 -17.37 -9.29 -7.13
CA TRP A 304 -17.02 -10.51 -7.89
C TRP A 304 -17.33 -10.42 -9.41
N PRO A 305 -16.76 -9.43 -10.13
CA PRO A 305 -17.12 -9.20 -11.51
C PRO A 305 -16.47 -10.24 -12.45
N ARG A 306 -16.93 -10.26 -13.71
CA ARG A 306 -16.23 -10.88 -14.83
C ARG A 306 -15.68 -9.81 -15.77
N LEU A 307 -14.58 -10.13 -16.46
CA LEU A 307 -14.00 -9.33 -17.53
C LEU A 307 -13.92 -10.18 -18.80
N SER A 308 -14.57 -9.74 -19.87
CA SER A 308 -14.37 -10.35 -21.19
C SER A 308 -13.12 -9.79 -21.87
N VAL A 309 -12.24 -10.68 -22.35
CA VAL A 309 -11.05 -10.35 -23.14
C VAL A 309 -10.98 -11.18 -24.42
N ASP A 310 -10.37 -10.63 -25.45
CA ASP A 310 -9.89 -11.41 -26.59
C ASP A 310 -8.59 -12.16 -26.21
N PRO A 311 -8.23 -13.28 -26.88
CA PRO A 311 -6.97 -13.99 -26.62
C PRO A 311 -5.76 -13.21 -27.16
N GLU A 312 -5.51 -12.05 -26.60
CA GLU A 312 -4.43 -11.12 -26.96
C GLU A 312 -3.69 -10.68 -25.69
N GLN A 313 -2.69 -9.81 -25.85
CA GLN A 313 -2.02 -9.18 -24.72
C GLN A 313 -2.85 -8.03 -24.16
N TYR A 314 -2.93 -7.96 -22.84
CA TYR A 314 -3.56 -6.89 -22.09
C TYR A 314 -2.58 -6.30 -21.09
N ARG A 315 -2.65 -4.99 -20.89
CA ARG A 315 -1.94 -4.26 -19.86
C ARG A 315 -2.93 -3.95 -18.74
N PHE A 316 -2.66 -4.45 -17.53
CA PHE A 316 -3.45 -4.13 -16.35
C PHE A 316 -2.69 -3.15 -15.47
N ARG A 317 -3.32 -2.01 -15.16
CA ARG A 317 -2.84 -1.08 -14.11
C ARG A 317 -3.50 -1.49 -12.81
N LEU A 318 -2.87 -2.40 -12.08
CA LEU A 318 -3.37 -2.92 -10.81
C LEU A 318 -3.09 -1.93 -9.69
N LEU A 319 -4.11 -1.63 -8.90
CA LEU A 319 -4.03 -0.86 -7.67
C LEU A 319 -4.66 -1.66 -6.53
N ASN A 320 -3.93 -1.85 -5.44
CA ASN A 320 -4.55 -2.26 -4.19
C ASN A 320 -5.13 -1.02 -3.48
N GLY A 321 -6.45 -0.82 -3.61
CA GLY A 321 -7.17 0.27 -2.95
C GLY A 321 -7.97 -0.18 -1.72
N ALA A 322 -7.65 -1.35 -1.16
CA ALA A 322 -8.26 -1.83 0.08
C ALA A 322 -7.74 -1.04 1.28
N ASN A 323 -8.51 -0.98 2.37
CA ASN A 323 -8.07 -0.27 3.58
C ASN A 323 -6.87 -0.98 4.23
N SER A 324 -6.96 -2.28 4.48
CA SER A 324 -5.87 -3.05 5.13
C SER A 324 -5.50 -4.37 4.43
N ARG A 325 -6.28 -4.84 3.46
CA ARG A 325 -6.08 -6.15 2.83
C ARG A 325 -4.87 -6.17 1.89
N TYR A 326 -4.01 -7.16 2.05
CA TYR A 326 -3.00 -7.53 1.06
C TYR A 326 -3.60 -8.43 -0.03
N TYR A 327 -3.03 -8.37 -1.22
CA TYR A 327 -3.31 -9.32 -2.30
C TYR A 327 -2.05 -10.08 -2.67
N ASN A 328 -2.19 -11.40 -2.87
CA ASN A 328 -1.14 -12.26 -3.42
C ASN A 328 -1.73 -13.07 -4.58
N LEU A 329 -1.61 -12.52 -5.78
CA LEU A 329 -2.45 -12.82 -6.94
C LEU A 329 -1.84 -13.86 -7.86
N LYS A 330 -2.70 -14.70 -8.44
CA LYS A 330 -2.36 -15.64 -9.52
C LYS A 330 -3.57 -15.86 -10.42
N LEU A 331 -3.36 -16.03 -11.72
CA LEU A 331 -4.40 -16.53 -12.61
C LEU A 331 -4.44 -18.05 -12.54
N LEU A 332 -5.62 -18.62 -12.32
CA LEU A 332 -5.87 -20.06 -12.32
C LEU A 332 -7.00 -20.37 -13.30
N GLU A 333 -6.92 -21.48 -14.03
CA GLU A 333 -8.08 -21.98 -14.76
C GLU A 333 -9.26 -22.18 -13.80
N TYR A 334 -10.48 -21.92 -14.27
CA TYR A 334 -11.69 -21.99 -13.48
C TYR A 334 -12.80 -22.70 -14.25
N ASP A 335 -13.43 -23.68 -13.61
CA ASP A 335 -14.57 -24.41 -14.18
C ASP A 335 -15.87 -23.89 -13.57
N ASP A 336 -16.65 -23.15 -14.36
CA ASP A 336 -17.92 -22.52 -13.94
C ASP A 336 -18.96 -23.54 -13.44
N GLU A 337 -18.93 -24.79 -13.91
CA GLU A 337 -19.93 -25.80 -13.55
C GLU A 337 -19.68 -26.38 -12.14
N SER A 338 -18.41 -26.60 -11.80
CA SER A 338 -17.97 -27.19 -10.54
C SER A 338 -17.59 -26.15 -9.48
N GLY A 339 -17.16 -24.96 -9.92
CA GLY A 339 -16.56 -23.93 -9.08
C GLY A 339 -15.12 -24.22 -8.65
N ASP A 340 -14.48 -25.23 -9.26
CA ASP A 340 -13.12 -25.66 -8.91
C ASP A 340 -12.06 -24.90 -9.73
N THR A 341 -10.90 -24.67 -9.13
CA THR A 341 -9.71 -24.12 -9.82
C THR A 341 -8.82 -25.23 -10.38
N GLY A 342 -8.27 -25.02 -11.58
CA GLY A 342 -7.43 -25.94 -12.33
C GLY A 342 -5.94 -25.58 -12.35
N GLU A 343 -5.32 -25.68 -13.53
CA GLU A 343 -3.90 -25.37 -13.72
C GLU A 343 -3.62 -23.86 -13.61
N ALA A 344 -2.34 -23.49 -13.58
CA ALA A 344 -1.95 -22.09 -13.58
C ALA A 344 -2.26 -21.45 -14.94
N GLY A 345 -2.90 -20.28 -14.91
CA GLY A 345 -3.08 -19.41 -16.06
C GLY A 345 -1.79 -18.70 -16.46
N PRO A 346 -1.87 -17.70 -17.37
CA PRO A 346 -0.70 -16.97 -17.82
C PRO A 346 -0.03 -16.22 -16.65
N PRO A 347 1.31 -16.10 -16.64
CA PRO A 347 2.00 -15.34 -15.62
C PRO A 347 1.75 -13.84 -15.79
N PHE A 348 1.97 -13.08 -14.72
CA PHE A 348 2.09 -11.63 -14.83
C PHE A 348 3.50 -11.28 -15.28
N VAL A 349 3.63 -10.44 -16.31
CA VAL A 349 4.88 -9.80 -16.67
C VAL A 349 4.82 -8.35 -16.22
N GLN A 350 5.43 -8.05 -15.08
CA GLN A 350 5.48 -6.70 -14.55
C GLN A 350 6.42 -5.82 -15.37
N ILE A 351 5.91 -4.68 -15.80
CA ILE A 351 6.63 -3.67 -16.57
C ILE A 351 6.80 -2.36 -15.79
N GLY A 352 6.06 -2.17 -14.70
CA GLY A 352 6.17 -1.02 -13.81
C GLY A 352 5.67 -1.30 -12.39
N ASN A 353 6.09 -0.47 -11.45
CA ASN A 353 5.63 -0.44 -10.05
C ASN A 353 5.08 0.97 -9.72
N ASP A 354 5.10 1.35 -8.45
CA ASP A 354 4.52 2.60 -7.95
C ASP A 354 4.97 3.84 -8.75
N GLY A 355 6.29 3.98 -8.96
CA GLY A 355 6.93 5.15 -9.56
C GLY A 355 7.14 5.07 -11.07
N GLY A 356 6.58 4.07 -11.75
CA GLY A 356 6.58 3.96 -13.21
C GLY A 356 7.27 2.70 -13.73
N LEU A 357 7.76 2.77 -14.97
CA LEU A 357 8.35 1.62 -15.66
C LEU A 357 9.62 1.10 -14.96
N LEU A 358 9.72 -0.23 -14.83
CA LEU A 358 10.94 -0.94 -14.49
C LEU A 358 11.98 -0.77 -15.60
N SER A 359 13.25 -1.11 -15.35
CA SER A 359 14.28 -1.05 -16.41
C SER A 359 14.03 -2.06 -17.54
N LYS A 360 13.38 -3.19 -17.22
CA LYS A 360 13.06 -4.30 -18.11
C LYS A 360 11.82 -5.04 -17.61
N PRO A 361 11.13 -5.82 -18.46
CA PRO A 361 10.02 -6.66 -18.01
C PRO A 361 10.50 -7.74 -17.02
N VAL A 362 9.68 -8.02 -16.01
CA VAL A 362 9.95 -9.01 -14.96
C VAL A 362 8.76 -9.95 -14.87
N GLU A 363 8.95 -11.21 -15.24
CA GLU A 363 7.95 -12.25 -15.02
C GLU A 363 7.87 -12.60 -13.54
N THR A 364 6.66 -12.60 -12.97
CA THR A 364 6.45 -12.98 -11.57
C THR A 364 6.77 -14.45 -11.35
N ALA A 365 7.56 -14.77 -10.32
CA ALA A 365 8.03 -16.14 -10.09
C ALA A 365 6.93 -17.15 -9.76
N ASP A 366 5.87 -16.73 -9.04
CA ASP A 366 4.70 -17.57 -8.75
C ASP A 366 3.42 -16.74 -8.60
N ARG A 367 3.47 -15.70 -7.76
CA ARG A 367 2.36 -14.81 -7.47
C ARG A 367 2.82 -13.35 -7.47
N LEU A 368 1.91 -12.45 -7.81
CA LEU A 368 2.11 -11.01 -7.71
C LEU A 368 1.60 -10.52 -6.36
N GLU A 369 2.48 -9.97 -5.54
CA GLU A 369 2.12 -9.39 -4.24
C GLU A 369 1.82 -7.89 -4.37
N LEU A 370 0.77 -7.44 -3.69
CA LEU A 370 0.40 -6.03 -3.56
C LEU A 370 -0.06 -5.74 -2.12
N GLY A 371 0.75 -4.98 -1.38
CA GLY A 371 0.33 -4.32 -0.15
C GLY A 371 -0.61 -3.15 -0.41
N SER A 372 -1.26 -2.65 0.65
CA SER A 372 -2.18 -1.51 0.53
C SER A 372 -1.49 -0.33 -0.16
N SER A 373 -2.20 0.34 -1.09
CA SER A 373 -1.74 1.44 -1.97
C SER A 373 -0.64 1.12 -2.99
N GLN A 374 -0.09 -0.09 -3.01
CA GLN A 374 0.88 -0.47 -4.04
C GLN A 374 0.22 -0.62 -5.41
N ARG A 375 0.98 -0.29 -6.45
CA ARG A 375 0.58 -0.46 -7.84
C ARG A 375 1.51 -1.42 -8.56
N ALA A 376 0.93 -2.22 -9.45
CA ALA A 376 1.68 -3.02 -10.40
C ALA A 376 1.12 -2.78 -11.80
N ASP A 377 2.01 -2.43 -12.71
CA ASP A 377 1.72 -2.33 -14.13
C ASP A 377 2.20 -3.61 -14.80
N VAL A 378 1.27 -4.43 -15.26
CA VAL A 378 1.55 -5.79 -15.73
C VAL A 378 0.99 -6.02 -17.12
N VAL A 379 1.73 -6.78 -17.93
CA VAL A 379 1.24 -7.34 -19.18
C VAL A 379 0.91 -8.81 -18.95
N VAL A 380 -0.24 -9.23 -19.45
CA VAL A 380 -0.72 -10.62 -19.42
C VAL A 380 -1.08 -11.03 -20.84
N ASP A 381 -0.59 -12.21 -21.25
CA ASP A 381 -0.80 -12.76 -22.58
C ASP A 381 -1.86 -13.88 -22.53
N PHE A 382 -3.05 -13.61 -23.07
CA PHE A 382 -4.15 -14.57 -23.11
C PHE A 382 -4.19 -15.39 -24.41
N SER A 383 -3.20 -15.25 -25.29
CA SER A 383 -3.22 -15.88 -26.63
C SER A 383 -3.32 -17.40 -26.63
N GLU A 384 -2.76 -18.06 -25.62
CA GLU A 384 -2.81 -19.52 -25.45
C GLU A 384 -4.04 -20.01 -24.67
N TYR A 385 -4.91 -19.10 -24.22
CA TYR A 385 -6.05 -19.39 -23.32
C TYR A 385 -7.41 -19.17 -23.98
N ALA A 386 -7.48 -19.17 -25.32
CA ALA A 386 -8.72 -18.95 -26.07
C ALA A 386 -9.84 -19.93 -25.66
N GLY A 387 -10.98 -19.39 -25.19
CA GLY A 387 -12.14 -20.17 -24.74
C GLY A 387 -12.07 -20.64 -23.28
N GLU A 388 -10.97 -20.36 -22.58
CA GLU A 388 -10.83 -20.65 -21.15
C GLU A 388 -11.45 -19.55 -20.28
N THR A 389 -11.79 -19.92 -19.04
CA THR A 389 -12.17 -18.99 -17.98
C THR A 389 -11.08 -19.02 -16.91
N LEU A 390 -10.60 -17.86 -16.49
CA LEU A 390 -9.52 -17.72 -15.52
C LEU A 390 -10.02 -16.98 -14.28
N LEU A 391 -9.69 -17.49 -13.10
CA LEU A 391 -9.89 -16.82 -11.82
C LEU A 391 -8.65 -15.99 -11.48
N LEU A 392 -8.82 -14.69 -11.24
CA LEU A 392 -7.85 -13.91 -10.48
C LEU A 392 -7.94 -14.32 -9.02
N HIS A 393 -7.01 -15.16 -8.59
CA HIS A 393 -7.04 -15.80 -7.28
C HIS A 393 -6.09 -15.12 -6.30
N ASN A 394 -6.62 -14.70 -5.16
CA ASN A 394 -5.86 -14.19 -4.02
C ASN A 394 -5.60 -15.31 -2.99
N ASN A 395 -4.42 -15.39 -2.39
CA ASN A 395 -4.22 -16.27 -1.22
C ASN A 395 -3.58 -15.54 -0.03
N ALA A 396 -3.51 -14.22 -0.06
CA ALA A 396 -3.07 -13.45 1.08
C ALA A 396 -4.12 -13.57 2.21
N PRO A 397 -3.76 -14.14 3.37
CA PRO A 397 -4.63 -14.09 4.55
C PRO A 397 -4.89 -12.64 4.95
N ALA A 398 -6.01 -12.39 5.65
CA ALA A 398 -6.31 -11.09 6.25
C ALA A 398 -5.10 -10.56 7.06
N LYS A 399 -4.56 -11.37 7.97
CA LYS A 399 -3.33 -11.05 8.72
C LYS A 399 -2.08 -11.47 7.94
N TYR A 400 -1.78 -10.74 6.87
CA TYR A 400 -0.67 -11.05 5.99
C TYR A 400 0.67 -11.05 6.72
N ARG A 401 1.40 -12.18 6.65
CA ARG A 401 2.74 -12.41 7.25
C ARG A 401 2.87 -11.98 8.74
N GLY A 402 1.77 -12.02 9.50
CA GLY A 402 1.77 -11.75 10.94
C GLY A 402 2.28 -12.93 11.78
N THR A 403 2.87 -12.62 12.95
CA THR A 403 3.51 -13.58 13.86
C THR A 403 2.72 -13.82 15.15
N SER A 404 1.57 -13.17 15.32
CA SER A 404 0.76 -13.13 16.55
C SER A 404 -0.06 -14.38 16.85
N GLY A 405 0.54 -15.57 16.71
CA GLY A 405 -0.05 -16.80 17.26
C GLY A 405 -1.30 -17.33 16.56
N ILE A 406 -1.78 -16.69 15.50
CA ILE A 406 -2.82 -17.26 14.63
C ILE A 406 -2.18 -18.25 13.67
N GLY A 407 -2.56 -19.53 13.80
CA GLY A 407 -2.22 -20.51 12.79
C GLY A 407 -2.86 -20.13 11.46
N PRO A 408 -2.27 -20.53 10.31
CA PRO A 408 -2.84 -20.26 8.98
C PRO A 408 -4.26 -20.82 8.76
N GLU A 409 -4.86 -21.51 9.75
CA GLU A 409 -6.22 -22.08 9.71
C GLU A 409 -7.30 -21.14 10.26
N ASP A 410 -6.98 -20.02 10.94
CA ASP A 410 -7.98 -19.10 11.52
C ASP A 410 -8.03 -17.72 10.86
N SER A 411 -7.34 -17.54 9.74
CA SER A 411 -7.29 -16.28 8.97
C SER A 411 -7.46 -16.61 7.49
N GLU A 412 -8.70 -16.67 7.03
CA GLU A 412 -9.00 -17.04 5.64
C GLU A 412 -8.69 -15.89 4.67
N PRO A 413 -8.11 -16.20 3.49
CA PRO A 413 -8.03 -15.23 2.41
C PRO A 413 -9.44 -14.89 1.90
N LEU A 414 -9.52 -13.86 1.06
CA LEU A 414 -10.67 -13.63 0.19
C LEU A 414 -10.25 -14.10 -1.21
N PRO A 415 -10.38 -15.40 -1.54
CA PRO A 415 -9.62 -15.99 -2.63
C PRO A 415 -10.11 -15.60 -4.01
N GLU A 416 -11.39 -15.27 -4.11
CA GLU A 416 -12.12 -15.06 -5.34
C GLU A 416 -12.20 -13.57 -5.64
N VAL A 417 -11.35 -13.07 -6.56
CA VAL A 417 -11.30 -11.63 -6.87
C VAL A 417 -12.24 -11.27 -8.02
N MET A 418 -12.01 -11.86 -9.19
CA MET A 418 -12.80 -11.70 -10.42
C MET A 418 -12.53 -12.87 -11.38
N LEU A 419 -13.43 -13.10 -12.34
CA LEU A 419 -13.15 -13.97 -13.48
C LEU A 419 -12.72 -13.17 -14.71
N ILE A 420 -11.95 -13.81 -15.58
CA ILE A 420 -11.55 -13.33 -16.88
C ILE A 420 -11.98 -14.38 -17.91
N ASP A 421 -12.86 -13.98 -18.82
CA ASP A 421 -13.39 -14.81 -19.89
C ASP A 421 -12.62 -14.54 -21.17
N VAL A 422 -11.85 -15.52 -21.63
CA VAL A 422 -11.09 -15.38 -22.87
C VAL A 422 -11.96 -15.85 -24.04
N ALA A 423 -12.15 -14.99 -25.04
CA ALA A 423 -12.97 -15.29 -26.18
C ALA A 423 -12.49 -16.56 -26.91
N ALA A 424 -13.44 -17.37 -27.39
CA ALA A 424 -13.16 -18.66 -28.04
C ALA A 424 -12.58 -18.54 -29.47
N ALA A 425 -12.54 -17.33 -30.03
CA ALA A 425 -11.94 -17.11 -31.34
C ALA A 425 -10.43 -16.99 -31.16
N GLU A 426 -9.65 -17.91 -31.74
CA GLU A 426 -8.18 -17.82 -31.73
C GLU A 426 -7.71 -16.45 -32.21
N SER A 427 -6.62 -15.95 -31.60
CA SER A 427 -6.02 -14.68 -32.01
C SER A 427 -5.66 -14.70 -33.49
N GLU A 428 -6.05 -13.65 -34.21
CA GLU A 428 -5.53 -13.42 -35.57
C GLU A 428 -4.17 -12.68 -35.55
N GLN A 429 -3.70 -12.27 -34.37
CA GLN A 429 -2.48 -11.49 -34.16
C GLN A 429 -1.43 -12.31 -33.38
N GLU A 430 -0.18 -12.30 -33.85
CA GLU A 430 0.92 -12.84 -33.02
C GLU A 430 1.15 -11.91 -31.83
N PRO A 431 1.43 -12.45 -30.63
CA PRO A 431 1.73 -11.63 -29.46
C PRO A 431 2.90 -10.69 -29.73
N THR A 432 2.77 -9.43 -29.30
CA THR A 432 3.87 -8.48 -29.41
C THR A 432 4.95 -8.89 -28.42
N GLN A 433 6.18 -9.05 -28.88
CA GLN A 433 7.28 -9.32 -27.97
C GLN A 433 7.58 -8.05 -27.18
N LEU A 434 7.51 -8.12 -25.85
CA LEU A 434 7.89 -7.00 -24.99
C LEU A 434 9.37 -6.63 -25.20
N PRO A 435 9.71 -5.33 -25.19
CA PRO A 435 11.10 -4.89 -25.27
C PRO A 435 11.95 -5.46 -24.12
N ASP A 436 13.19 -5.86 -24.41
CA ASP A 436 14.14 -6.33 -23.38
C ASP A 436 14.55 -5.19 -22.41
N GLU A 437 14.42 -3.93 -22.84
CA GLU A 437 14.67 -2.72 -22.08
C GLU A 437 13.45 -1.79 -22.20
N LEU A 438 12.89 -1.36 -21.07
CA LEU A 438 11.70 -0.50 -21.03
C LEU A 438 12.08 0.96 -20.83
N THR A 439 12.92 1.25 -19.83
CA THR A 439 13.41 2.60 -19.55
C THR A 439 14.74 2.55 -18.81
N GLN A 440 15.40 3.69 -18.68
CA GLN A 440 16.50 3.84 -17.75
C GLN A 440 15.95 4.32 -16.40
N VAL A 441 16.15 3.51 -15.36
CA VAL A 441 15.93 3.95 -13.97
C VAL A 441 17.30 4.34 -13.38
N PRO A 442 17.58 5.64 -13.16
CA PRO A 442 18.87 6.05 -12.63
C PRO A 442 19.04 5.55 -11.18
N GLU A 443 20.10 4.80 -10.92
CA GLU A 443 20.46 4.36 -9.57
C GLU A 443 20.87 5.56 -8.71
N ILE A 444 20.36 5.63 -7.47
CA ILE A 444 20.85 6.59 -6.48
C ILE A 444 22.16 6.04 -5.89
N PRO A 445 23.30 6.71 -6.12
CA PRO A 445 24.58 6.21 -5.65
C PRO A 445 24.66 6.23 -4.13
N ILE A 446 25.02 5.11 -3.51
CA ILE A 446 25.19 5.00 -2.06
C ILE A 446 26.21 6.00 -1.52
N GLU A 447 27.22 6.35 -2.31
CA GLU A 447 28.23 7.35 -1.93
C GLU A 447 27.72 8.79 -1.89
N SER A 448 26.48 9.03 -2.33
CA SER A 448 25.82 10.34 -2.24
C SER A 448 25.03 10.54 -0.95
N VAL A 449 24.94 9.54 -0.08
CA VAL A 449 24.14 9.61 1.15
C VAL A 449 24.71 10.65 2.11
N ASP A 450 23.87 11.61 2.47
CA ASP A 450 24.16 12.67 3.43
C ASP A 450 23.73 12.28 4.85
N THR A 451 22.60 11.58 4.98
CA THR A 451 22.02 11.18 6.27
C THR A 451 21.47 9.77 6.23
N GLU A 452 21.72 9.00 7.29
CA GLU A 452 21.04 7.73 7.55
C GLU A 452 20.09 7.89 8.73
N ARG A 453 18.82 7.51 8.53
CA ARG A 453 17.79 7.52 9.56
C ARG A 453 17.42 6.10 9.95
N PHE A 454 17.26 5.88 11.25
CA PHE A 454 16.64 4.68 11.78
C PHE A 454 15.28 5.06 12.33
N LEU A 455 14.24 4.50 11.72
CA LEU A 455 12.84 4.81 11.98
C LEU A 455 12.14 3.54 12.41
N THR A 456 11.31 3.65 13.44
CA THR A 456 10.70 2.49 14.09
C THR A 456 9.20 2.46 13.85
N LEU A 457 8.67 1.28 13.55
CA LEU A 457 7.26 0.97 13.57
C LEU A 457 6.96 0.28 14.91
N ALA A 458 6.18 0.93 15.76
CA ALA A 458 5.89 0.48 17.12
C ALA A 458 4.40 0.31 17.36
N ARG A 459 4.08 -0.48 18.38
CA ARG A 459 2.73 -0.59 18.96
C ARG A 459 2.78 -0.10 20.40
N GLN A 460 1.80 0.71 20.75
CA GLN A 460 1.51 1.18 22.11
C GLN A 460 0.00 1.11 22.36
N THR A 461 -0.48 1.67 23.48
CA THR A 461 -1.90 1.72 23.83
C THR A 461 -2.32 3.15 24.12
N ASP A 462 -3.57 3.48 23.82
CA ASP A 462 -4.17 4.77 24.17
C ASP A 462 -4.79 4.76 25.59
N GLU A 463 -5.53 5.81 25.95
CA GLU A 463 -6.19 5.94 27.26
C GLU A 463 -7.40 5.00 27.45
N TYR A 464 -7.88 4.38 26.37
CA TYR A 464 -8.98 3.41 26.35
C TYR A 464 -8.46 1.97 26.24
N ASP A 465 -7.14 1.75 26.40
CA ASP A 465 -6.44 0.47 26.23
C ASP A 465 -6.51 -0.11 24.80
N ARG A 466 -6.88 0.69 23.80
CA ARG A 466 -6.91 0.27 22.38
C ARG A 466 -5.49 0.21 21.81
N PRO A 467 -5.20 -0.71 20.87
CA PRO A 467 -3.94 -0.68 20.14
C PRO A 467 -3.78 0.64 19.38
N LEU A 468 -2.63 1.29 19.58
CA LEU A 468 -2.21 2.47 18.84
C LEU A 468 -0.89 2.12 18.15
N TYR A 469 -0.89 2.16 16.82
CA TYR A 469 0.32 1.96 16.03
C TYR A 469 0.94 3.33 15.77
N ALA A 470 2.25 3.44 15.90
CA ALA A 470 2.93 4.72 15.81
C ALA A 470 4.31 4.60 15.15
N LEU A 471 4.75 5.73 14.60
CA LEU A 471 6.03 5.87 13.94
C LEU A 471 7.00 6.61 14.86
N GLY A 472 8.17 6.03 15.05
CA GLY A 472 9.20 6.51 15.98
C GLY A 472 10.53 6.75 15.30
N THR A 473 11.47 7.28 16.08
CA THR A 473 12.86 7.47 15.67
C THR A 473 13.79 6.66 16.56
N ARG A 474 14.97 6.31 16.05
CA ARG A 474 15.98 5.52 16.77
C ARG A 474 15.50 4.11 17.07
N ASN A 475 16.37 3.30 17.66
CA ASN A 475 16.08 1.92 18.06
C ASN A 475 15.23 1.85 19.35
N GLU A 476 14.22 2.72 19.45
CA GLU A 476 13.28 2.81 20.57
C GLU A 476 11.95 2.19 20.14
N LYS A 477 11.41 1.24 20.92
CA LYS A 477 10.14 0.54 20.61
C LYS A 477 8.90 1.34 21.03
N ILE A 478 8.91 2.64 20.74
CA ILE A 478 7.82 3.58 21.01
C ILE A 478 7.74 4.56 19.85
N GLY A 479 6.52 4.98 19.49
CA GLY A 479 6.32 5.98 18.45
C GLY A 479 6.00 7.35 19.02
N TYR A 480 5.89 8.32 18.12
CA TYR A 480 5.39 9.67 18.40
C TYR A 480 3.97 9.79 17.87
N GLU A 481 3.20 10.69 18.48
CA GLU A 481 1.88 11.07 17.97
C GLU A 481 2.05 12.06 16.79
N LEU A 482 1.02 12.22 15.97
CA LEU A 482 1.00 13.15 14.84
C LEU A 482 1.34 14.58 15.26
N THR A 483 0.90 14.99 16.46
CA THR A 483 1.08 16.36 16.99
C THR A 483 2.43 16.60 17.64
N ASP A 484 3.22 15.55 17.89
CA ASP A 484 4.57 15.71 18.42
C ASP A 484 5.46 16.49 17.43
N PRO A 485 6.46 17.26 17.89
CA PRO A 485 7.35 18.02 17.02
C PRO A 485 7.95 17.17 15.90
N VAL A 486 8.01 17.71 14.68
CA VAL A 486 8.58 17.03 13.51
C VAL A 486 10.03 16.59 13.76
N THR A 487 10.34 15.35 13.41
CA THR A 487 11.66 14.71 13.62
C THR A 487 12.40 14.43 12.30
N GLU A 488 11.65 14.10 11.25
CA GLU A 488 12.19 13.85 9.91
C GLU A 488 12.28 15.19 9.16
N THR A 489 13.49 15.71 9.04
CA THR A 489 13.71 17.04 8.44
C THR A 489 14.85 17.03 7.41
N PRO A 490 14.69 16.32 6.28
CA PRO A 490 15.67 16.33 5.19
C PRO A 490 15.88 17.74 4.64
N THR A 491 17.06 18.02 4.10
CA THR A 491 17.31 19.26 3.35
C THR A 491 17.08 19.00 1.87
N LEU A 492 16.52 19.98 1.14
CA LEU A 492 16.43 19.91 -0.31
C LEU A 492 17.83 19.69 -0.92
N GLY A 493 17.95 18.68 -1.77
CA GLY A 493 19.18 18.22 -2.41
C GLY A 493 19.94 17.15 -1.63
N ASP A 494 19.53 16.81 -0.40
CA ASP A 494 20.12 15.71 0.35
C ASP A 494 19.65 14.36 -0.20
N THR A 495 20.54 13.38 -0.19
CA THR A 495 20.18 11.96 -0.31
C THR A 495 20.19 11.32 1.07
N GLU A 496 19.12 10.61 1.42
CA GLU A 496 19.04 9.92 2.70
C GLU A 496 18.73 8.43 2.55
N ILE A 497 19.25 7.62 3.47
CA ILE A 497 18.76 6.26 3.70
C ILE A 497 17.78 6.28 4.86
N TRP A 498 16.58 5.74 4.65
CA TRP A 498 15.61 5.48 5.70
C TRP A 498 15.57 3.98 5.99
N SER A 499 15.99 3.61 7.20
CA SER A 499 15.99 2.24 7.72
C SER A 499 14.73 2.03 8.56
N LEU A 500 13.73 1.39 7.98
CA LEU A 500 12.40 1.19 8.54
C LEU A 500 12.36 -0.13 9.31
N ALA A 501 12.37 -0.06 10.64
CA ALA A 501 12.44 -1.22 11.53
C ALA A 501 11.08 -1.57 12.11
N ASN A 502 10.58 -2.77 11.82
CA ASN A 502 9.29 -3.23 12.31
C ASN A 502 9.42 -4.07 13.58
N PHE A 503 9.03 -3.49 14.72
CA PHE A 503 8.96 -4.19 16.01
C PHE A 503 7.56 -4.64 16.40
N THR A 504 6.60 -4.55 15.47
CA THR A 504 5.23 -5.05 15.66
C THR A 504 5.11 -6.50 15.18
N GLY A 505 3.96 -7.13 15.47
CA GLY A 505 3.68 -8.51 15.07
C GLY A 505 3.15 -8.70 13.64
N MET A 506 3.00 -7.64 12.84
CA MET A 506 2.39 -7.69 11.48
C MET A 506 3.14 -6.83 10.46
N SER A 507 2.96 -7.12 9.16
CA SER A 507 3.56 -6.33 8.08
C SER A 507 2.88 -4.98 7.93
N HIS A 508 3.66 -3.94 7.57
CA HIS A 508 3.14 -2.60 7.29
C HIS A 508 3.57 -2.09 5.92
N PRO A 509 2.64 -1.66 5.05
CA PRO A 509 3.00 -0.93 3.84
C PRO A 509 3.29 0.52 4.23
N ILE A 510 4.55 0.95 4.17
CA ILE A 510 4.97 2.31 4.53
C ILE A 510 5.07 3.16 3.28
N HIS A 511 4.34 4.28 3.29
CA HIS A 511 4.29 5.26 2.22
C HIS A 511 5.03 6.55 2.62
N LEU A 512 5.79 7.13 1.68
CA LEU A 512 6.35 8.47 1.79
C LEU A 512 5.74 9.35 0.69
N HIS A 513 5.17 10.48 1.08
CA HIS A 513 4.72 11.51 0.13
C HIS A 513 5.94 12.15 -0.57
N LEU A 514 5.69 12.91 -1.65
CA LEU A 514 6.65 13.67 -2.47
C LEU A 514 7.71 12.84 -3.21
N VAL A 515 8.48 12.04 -2.47
CA VAL A 515 9.69 11.37 -2.96
C VAL A 515 9.35 9.99 -3.50
N HIS A 516 10.18 9.55 -4.43
CA HIS A 516 10.28 8.14 -4.79
C HIS A 516 11.62 7.62 -4.31
N PHE A 517 11.67 6.37 -3.90
CA PHE A 517 12.84 5.74 -3.33
C PHE A 517 13.18 4.42 -4.03
N GLN A 518 14.42 4.00 -3.87
CA GLN A 518 14.90 2.69 -4.29
C GLN A 518 15.06 1.82 -3.05
N VAL A 519 14.56 0.58 -3.10
CA VAL A 519 14.78 -0.38 -2.02
C VAL A 519 16.21 -0.89 -2.13
N LEU A 520 16.99 -0.77 -1.06
CA LEU A 520 18.36 -1.28 -0.99
C LEU A 520 18.38 -2.76 -0.60
N GLY A 521 17.46 -3.16 0.28
CA GLY A 521 17.32 -4.53 0.74
C GLY A 521 16.79 -4.60 2.16
N ARG A 522 16.81 -5.81 2.72
CA ARG A 522 16.25 -6.12 4.04
C ARG A 522 17.24 -6.89 4.89
N GLN A 523 17.07 -6.79 6.20
CA GLN A 523 17.77 -7.65 7.15
C GLN A 523 16.95 -7.83 8.43
N SER A 524 17.35 -8.78 9.27
CA SER A 524 16.77 -9.03 10.58
C SER A 524 17.03 -7.85 11.53
N ALA A 525 15.97 -7.29 12.12
CA ALA A 525 16.09 -6.25 13.14
C ALA A 525 16.73 -6.75 14.45
N ALA A 526 16.79 -8.07 14.66
CA ALA A 526 17.51 -8.64 15.80
C ALA A 526 19.02 -8.67 15.60
N ASP A 527 19.48 -8.61 14.34
CA ASP A 527 20.88 -8.74 13.95
C ASP A 527 21.51 -7.40 13.52
N TYR A 528 20.77 -6.30 13.60
CA TYR A 528 21.21 -4.97 13.20
C TYR A 528 21.08 -3.96 14.36
N ASP A 529 22.20 -3.37 14.77
CA ASP A 529 22.23 -2.24 15.72
C ASP A 529 22.66 -0.95 14.98
N PRO A 530 21.75 0.01 14.73
CA PRO A 530 22.09 1.24 14.02
C PRO A 530 23.10 2.13 14.76
N ALA A 531 23.44 1.84 16.02
CA ALA A 531 24.48 2.55 16.76
C ALA A 531 25.89 1.94 16.61
N GLU A 532 25.98 0.67 16.19
CA GLU A 532 27.23 -0.08 16.11
C GLU A 532 27.56 -0.58 14.69
N ASP A 533 26.55 -0.78 13.84
CA ASP A 533 26.66 -1.39 12.52
C ASP A 533 26.47 -0.37 11.38
N ASP A 534 27.35 -0.43 10.38
CA ASP A 534 27.16 0.23 9.09
C ASP A 534 26.25 -0.65 8.19
N ILE A 535 25.57 -0.04 7.21
CA ILE A 535 24.75 -0.80 6.24
C ILE A 535 25.66 -1.54 5.24
N ASP A 536 25.73 -2.87 5.36
CA ASP A 536 26.44 -3.75 4.41
C ASP A 536 25.49 -4.24 3.31
N LEU A 537 25.52 -3.55 2.15
CA LEU A 537 24.67 -3.87 1.00
C LEU A 537 24.85 -5.31 0.47
N ASP A 538 26.04 -5.90 0.61
CA ASP A 538 26.31 -7.26 0.14
C ASP A 538 25.70 -8.33 1.06
N ALA A 539 25.33 -7.95 2.30
CA ALA A 539 24.74 -8.82 3.31
C ALA A 539 23.21 -8.71 3.38
N LEU A 540 22.61 -7.70 2.75
CA LEU A 540 21.17 -7.53 2.70
C LEU A 540 20.50 -8.63 1.86
N ASP A 541 19.33 -9.06 2.30
CA ASP A 541 18.39 -9.75 1.43
C ASP A 541 17.99 -8.75 0.33
N ALA A 542 18.26 -9.13 -0.92
CA ALA A 542 18.02 -8.25 -2.06
C ALA A 542 16.53 -7.88 -2.19
N PRO A 543 16.21 -6.70 -2.75
CA PRO A 543 14.84 -6.35 -3.09
C PRO A 543 14.21 -7.40 -3.99
N GLU A 544 12.90 -7.59 -3.84
CA GLU A 544 12.18 -8.44 -4.76
C GLU A 544 12.20 -7.82 -6.16
N SER A 545 12.10 -8.67 -7.19
CA SER A 545 12.24 -8.20 -8.57
C SER A 545 11.23 -7.12 -8.99
N TYR A 546 10.07 -7.07 -8.34
CA TYR A 546 9.02 -6.05 -8.55
C TYR A 546 9.27 -4.73 -7.80
N GLU A 547 10.20 -4.71 -6.84
CA GLU A 547 10.58 -3.54 -6.04
C GLU A 547 11.79 -2.81 -6.64
N LEU A 548 12.33 -3.32 -7.75
CA LEU A 548 13.40 -2.65 -8.46
C LEU A 548 12.86 -1.36 -9.11
N GLY A 549 13.67 -0.31 -9.14
CA GLY A 549 13.25 0.97 -9.69
C GLY A 549 12.65 1.92 -8.66
N TRP A 550 11.66 2.72 -9.07
CA TRP A 550 11.09 3.79 -8.23
C TRP A 550 9.86 3.29 -7.48
N ASN A 551 9.91 3.34 -6.14
CA ASN A 551 8.79 2.98 -5.28
C ASN A 551 8.37 4.21 -4.47
N ASP A 552 7.12 4.24 -4.01
CA ASP A 552 6.68 5.18 -2.97
C ASP A 552 5.99 4.46 -1.80
N VAL A 553 5.76 3.15 -1.92
CA VAL A 553 5.30 2.28 -0.83
C VAL A 553 6.22 1.08 -0.72
N VAL A 554 6.55 0.69 0.51
CA VAL A 554 7.31 -0.54 0.77
C VAL A 554 6.72 -1.34 1.92
N THR A 555 6.61 -2.66 1.75
CA THR A 555 6.19 -3.54 2.83
C THR A 555 7.36 -3.83 3.78
N VAL A 556 7.13 -3.56 5.06
CA VAL A 556 8.07 -3.83 6.17
C VAL A 556 7.51 -4.97 7.02
N ASP A 557 8.04 -6.17 6.84
CA ASP A 557 7.60 -7.39 7.55
C ASP A 557 8.03 -7.40 9.03
N PRO A 558 7.34 -8.15 9.91
CA PRO A 558 7.66 -8.27 11.33
C PRO A 558 9.11 -8.69 11.57
N GLY A 559 9.79 -7.97 12.46
CA GLY A 559 11.18 -8.30 12.85
C GLY A 559 12.22 -7.98 11.78
N ASN A 560 11.84 -7.34 10.66
CA ASN A 560 12.76 -6.89 9.63
C ASN A 560 13.05 -5.39 9.74
N VAL A 561 14.21 -5.01 9.21
CA VAL A 561 14.55 -3.65 8.81
C VAL A 561 14.58 -3.61 7.29
N VAL A 562 13.85 -2.68 6.70
CA VAL A 562 13.93 -2.41 5.25
C VAL A 562 14.69 -1.10 5.06
N HIS A 563 15.74 -1.13 4.25
CA HIS A 563 16.52 0.05 3.91
C HIS A 563 16.06 0.59 2.56
N VAL A 564 15.64 1.86 2.53
CA VAL A 564 15.31 2.58 1.29
C VAL A 564 16.19 3.80 1.15
N ILE A 565 16.55 4.15 -0.09
CA ILE A 565 17.33 5.36 -0.40
C ILE A 565 16.47 6.34 -1.20
N ALA A 566 16.41 7.59 -0.76
CA ALA A 566 15.61 8.65 -1.36
C ALA A 566 16.46 9.91 -1.59
N HIS A 567 16.23 10.60 -2.70
CA HIS A 567 16.80 11.92 -2.96
C HIS A 567 15.71 12.98 -2.83
N PHE A 568 15.93 14.00 -2.00
CA PHE A 568 14.95 15.05 -1.73
C PHE A 568 15.13 16.22 -2.70
N GLY A 569 14.71 16.07 -3.95
CA GLY A 569 14.80 17.13 -4.97
C GLY A 569 14.88 16.57 -6.39
N GLU A 570 15.33 17.40 -7.34
CA GLU A 570 15.59 16.95 -8.70
C GLU A 570 16.73 15.92 -8.75
N PHE A 571 16.48 14.78 -9.39
CA PHE A 571 17.47 13.73 -9.59
C PHE A 571 17.56 13.26 -11.04
N LYS A 572 18.65 13.63 -11.73
CA LYS A 572 18.99 13.19 -13.11
C LYS A 572 17.93 13.59 -14.16
N GLY A 573 17.30 14.73 -13.98
CA GLY A 573 16.24 15.27 -14.81
C GLY A 573 14.87 14.69 -14.50
N LEU A 574 14.71 14.03 -13.34
CA LEU A 574 13.45 13.51 -12.82
C LEU A 574 13.10 14.23 -11.52
N PHE A 575 11.79 14.36 -11.26
CA PHE A 575 11.25 15.02 -10.07
C PHE A 575 11.60 16.51 -10.01
N SER A 576 10.88 17.23 -9.15
CA SER A 576 11.05 18.67 -8.95
C SER A 576 11.62 18.97 -7.56
N ASP A 577 12.36 20.08 -7.48
CA ASP A 577 12.77 20.65 -6.20
C ASP A 577 11.53 21.13 -5.44
N GLN A 578 11.26 20.51 -4.30
CA GLN A 578 10.13 20.84 -3.45
C GLN A 578 10.58 21.01 -2.01
N THR A 579 10.07 22.05 -1.35
CA THR A 579 10.24 22.28 0.09
C THR A 579 8.87 22.32 0.74
N GLY A 580 8.80 22.13 2.05
CA GLY A 580 7.55 22.18 2.80
C GLY A 580 7.32 20.93 3.66
N ASP A 581 6.11 20.85 4.19
CA ASP A 581 5.67 19.82 5.11
C ASP A 581 4.87 18.74 4.36
N TYR A 582 5.27 17.48 4.49
CA TYR A 582 4.70 16.29 3.83
C TYR A 582 4.46 15.19 4.87
N MET A 583 3.87 14.06 4.46
CA MET A 583 3.56 12.95 5.36
C MET A 583 4.34 11.68 5.00
N TRP A 584 4.66 10.88 6.02
CA TRP A 584 5.01 9.47 5.85
C TRP A 584 4.20 8.65 6.84
N HIS A 585 3.66 7.52 6.39
CA HIS A 585 2.69 6.77 7.17
C HIS A 585 2.58 5.30 6.75
N CYS A 586 1.96 4.49 7.61
CA CYS A 586 1.43 3.21 7.19
C CYS A 586 0.20 3.42 6.31
N HIS A 587 0.07 2.68 5.22
CA HIS A 587 -1.07 2.73 4.32
C HIS A 587 -2.12 1.63 4.60
N MET A 588 -2.00 0.91 5.73
CA MET A 588 -3.18 0.32 6.35
C MET A 588 -3.95 1.45 7.02
N ILE A 589 -5.06 1.87 6.43
CA ILE A 589 -5.65 3.17 6.73
C ILE A 589 -6.23 3.23 8.17
N GLU A 590 -6.62 2.09 8.74
CA GLU A 590 -6.95 1.99 10.16
C GLU A 590 -5.76 2.32 11.08
N HIS A 591 -4.53 1.95 10.69
CA HIS A 591 -3.32 2.35 11.41
C HIS A 591 -3.01 3.82 11.17
N GLU A 592 -3.14 4.31 9.92
CA GLU A 592 -2.92 5.71 9.55
C GLU A 592 -3.73 6.66 10.44
N ASP A 593 -5.02 6.39 10.59
CA ASP A 593 -5.93 7.23 11.37
C ASP A 593 -5.66 7.14 12.90
N HIS A 594 -4.92 6.14 13.41
CA HIS A 594 -4.72 5.93 14.85
C HIS A 594 -3.40 5.21 15.22
N ASP A 595 -2.24 5.83 15.08
CA ASP A 595 -1.90 7.19 14.62
C ASP A 595 -0.56 7.07 13.87
N MET A 596 -0.48 6.08 12.99
CA MET A 596 0.76 5.61 12.37
C MET A 596 1.15 6.47 11.18
N MET A 597 1.11 7.79 11.40
CA MET A 597 1.37 8.84 10.45
C MET A 597 2.16 9.96 11.11
N ARG A 598 3.22 10.41 10.44
CA ARG A 598 4.09 11.48 10.92
C ARG A 598 4.39 12.49 9.83
N PRO A 599 4.51 13.79 10.16
CA PRO A 599 5.00 14.76 9.21
C PRO A 599 6.52 14.56 8.99
N PHE A 600 6.98 14.88 7.80
CA PHE A 600 8.38 15.23 7.55
C PHE A 600 8.47 16.59 6.86
N LYS A 601 9.58 17.31 7.07
CA LYS A 601 9.78 18.66 6.53
C LYS A 601 11.01 18.76 5.67
N VAL A 602 10.82 18.97 4.37
CA VAL A 602 11.92 19.27 3.45
C VAL A 602 12.32 20.74 3.61
N ARG A 603 13.52 20.98 4.14
CA ARG A 603 14.05 22.32 4.43
C ARG A 603 14.74 22.92 3.22
N SER A 604 14.70 24.25 3.12
CA SER A 604 15.54 24.96 2.16
C SER A 604 17.02 24.85 2.58
N PRO A 605 17.98 24.75 1.64
CA PRO A 605 19.41 24.75 1.98
C PRO A 605 19.86 26.06 2.63
N ASP A 606 19.11 27.14 2.41
CA ASP A 606 19.37 28.47 2.98
C ASP A 606 18.84 28.63 4.43
N ASP A 607 18.05 27.67 4.94
CA ASP A 607 17.53 27.65 6.31
C ASP A 607 18.56 27.09 7.31
N GLU A 608 19.79 27.61 7.31
CA GLU A 608 20.74 27.29 8.38
C GLU A 608 20.39 28.07 9.67
N GLY A 609 19.74 27.38 10.61
CA GLY A 609 20.02 27.57 12.04
C GLY A 609 19.25 28.67 12.79
N GLY A 610 17.94 28.78 12.60
CA GLY A 610 17.05 29.38 13.60
C GLY A 610 16.77 28.36 14.71
N SER A 611 17.57 28.32 15.77
CA SER A 611 17.17 27.64 16.99
C SER A 611 15.93 28.33 17.57
N GLU A 612 14.80 27.64 17.63
CA GLU A 612 13.74 27.91 18.60
C GLU A 612 13.78 26.89 19.73
#